data_AF-W7XZK6-F1
#
_entry.id   AF-W7XZK6-F1
#
_cell.length_a   1.000
_cell.length_b   1.000
_cell.length_c   1.000
_cell.angle_alpha   90.00
_cell.angle_beta   90.00
_cell.angle_gamma   90.00
#
_symmetry.space_group_name_H-M   'P 1'
#
loop_
_entity.id
_entity.type
_entity.pdbx_description
1 polymer ?
#
loop_
_entity_poly.entity_id
_entity_poly.type
_entity_poly.pdbx_seq_one_letter_code
_entity_poly.pdbx_strand_id
1 'polypeptide(L)'
;MKPGSWIYNDFNWNAVGSFVKRMPWDCRVIDLTENNYHKDARVFAYEKPNGKRVVVVSNRTGADYTFYLNTGIDRAKWIGYRYTPWERGENTMGVKVGNKKGKSFSVTLPDLSWEFWEER
;
A
#
# COMPACT_ATOMS: atom_id res chain seq x y z
N MET A 1 -9.46 -0.98 31.74
CA MET A 1 -9.68 -2.28 31.07
C MET A 1 -9.59 -3.39 32.11
N LYS A 2 -10.40 -4.45 32.00
CA LYS A 2 -10.28 -5.63 32.87
C LYS A 2 -9.29 -6.63 32.26
N PRO A 3 -8.53 -7.40 33.06
CA PRO A 3 -7.75 -8.52 32.55
C PRO A 3 -8.62 -9.44 31.68
N GLY A 4 -8.11 -9.84 30.51
CA GLY A 4 -8.84 -10.68 29.54
C GLY A 4 -9.82 -9.93 28.62
N SER A 5 -9.91 -8.60 28.68
CA SER A 5 -10.67 -7.81 27.70
C SER A 5 -9.75 -7.15 26.67
N TRP A 6 -10.23 -7.06 25.42
CA TRP A 6 -9.61 -6.26 24.36
C TRP A 6 -10.61 -5.20 23.88
N ILE A 7 -10.10 -4.01 23.60
CA ILE A 7 -10.85 -2.99 22.85
C ILE A 7 -10.35 -3.06 21.42
N TYR A 8 -11.29 -3.17 20.50
CA TYR A 8 -10.99 -3.12 19.08
C TYR A 8 -10.27 -1.80 18.74
N ASN A 9 -9.05 -1.90 18.22
CA ASN A 9 -8.27 -0.75 17.81
C ASN A 9 -8.48 -0.53 16.31
N ASP A 10 -9.35 0.41 15.99
CA ASP A 10 -9.71 0.75 14.62
C ASP A 10 -8.49 1.18 13.79
N PHE A 11 -7.52 1.85 14.41
CA PHE A 11 -6.30 2.31 13.76
C PHE A 11 -5.40 1.16 13.32
N ASN A 12 -5.25 0.15 14.18
CA ASN A 12 -4.49 -1.06 13.83
C ASN A 12 -5.24 -1.88 12.78
N TRP A 13 -6.57 -1.93 12.84
CA TRP A 13 -7.36 -2.63 11.82
C TRP A 13 -7.29 -1.94 10.46
N ASN A 14 -7.20 -0.62 10.41
CA ASN A 14 -7.02 0.11 9.15
C ASN A 14 -5.71 -0.27 8.44
N ALA A 15 -4.65 -0.55 9.21
CA ALA A 15 -3.40 -1.08 8.66
C ALA A 15 -3.53 -2.54 8.21
N VAL A 16 -4.00 -3.46 9.06
CA VAL A 16 -4.03 -4.91 8.75
C VAL A 16 -5.11 -5.25 7.73
N GLY A 17 -6.31 -4.70 7.90
CA GLY A 17 -7.45 -4.93 7.01
C GLY A 17 -7.18 -4.49 5.57
N SER A 18 -6.32 -3.49 5.37
CA SER A 18 -5.91 -3.03 4.03
C SER A 18 -5.26 -4.16 3.23
N PHE A 19 -4.31 -4.90 3.82
CA PHE A 19 -3.66 -6.05 3.19
C PHE A 19 -4.67 -7.17 2.92
N VAL A 20 -5.45 -7.56 3.94
CA VAL A 20 -6.39 -8.69 3.84
C VAL A 20 -7.46 -8.45 2.76
N LYS A 21 -7.94 -7.21 2.59
CA LYS A 21 -8.96 -6.87 1.59
C LYS A 21 -8.40 -6.74 0.17
N ARG A 22 -7.15 -6.29 0.04
CA ARG A 22 -6.57 -5.89 -1.25
C ARG A 22 -5.69 -6.98 -1.87
N MET A 23 -5.16 -7.87 -1.04
CA MET A 23 -4.23 -8.91 -1.41
C MET A 23 -4.78 -10.28 -1.00
N PRO A 24 -5.10 -11.15 -1.98
CA PRO A 24 -5.35 -12.56 -1.73
C PRO A 24 -4.21 -13.19 -0.92
N TRP A 25 -4.55 -14.19 -0.10
CA TRP A 25 -3.61 -14.85 0.81
C TRP A 25 -2.47 -15.59 0.08
N ASP A 26 -2.66 -15.94 -1.18
CA ASP A 26 -1.74 -16.66 -2.06
C ASP A 26 -0.96 -15.73 -3.01
N CYS A 27 -0.89 -14.43 -2.71
CA CYS A 27 0.03 -13.52 -3.37
C CYS A 27 1.49 -13.95 -3.12
N ARG A 28 2.34 -13.79 -4.15
CA ARG A 28 3.78 -14.07 -4.09
C ARG A 28 4.56 -12.78 -3.94
N VAL A 29 5.54 -12.74 -3.03
CA VAL A 29 6.44 -11.59 -2.89
C VAL A 29 7.29 -11.45 -4.15
N ILE A 30 7.47 -10.22 -4.62
CA ILE A 30 8.40 -9.86 -5.69
C ILE A 30 9.58 -9.15 -5.05
N ASP A 31 10.80 -9.60 -5.37
CA ASP A 31 12.01 -8.94 -4.91
C ASP A 31 12.14 -7.54 -5.49
N LEU A 32 12.60 -6.62 -4.65
CA LEU A 32 12.79 -5.21 -4.99
C LEU A 32 14.25 -4.81 -4.81
N THR A 33 14.73 -3.99 -5.73
CA THR A 33 16.00 -3.27 -5.57
C THR A 33 15.68 -1.84 -5.12
N GLU A 34 16.04 -1.51 -3.88
CA GLU A 34 15.93 -0.16 -3.34
C GLU A 34 17.28 0.57 -3.48
N ASN A 35 17.30 1.76 -4.07
CA ASN A 35 18.52 2.57 -4.14
C ASN A 35 19.01 2.95 -2.73
N ASN A 36 18.07 3.32 -1.86
CA ASN A 36 18.31 3.66 -0.47
C ASN A 36 17.21 3.03 0.38
N TYR A 37 17.60 2.21 1.34
CA TYR A 37 16.68 1.69 2.34
C TYR A 37 16.25 2.82 3.28
N HIS A 38 14.95 3.03 3.42
CA HIS A 38 14.39 3.96 4.39
C HIS A 38 13.47 3.22 5.37
N LYS A 39 13.84 3.10 6.64
CA LYS A 39 13.08 2.31 7.64
C LYS A 39 11.64 2.83 7.84
N ASP A 40 11.44 4.13 7.65
CA ASP A 40 10.18 4.82 7.87
C ASP A 40 9.40 5.09 6.57
N ALA A 41 9.95 4.68 5.42
CA ALA A 41 9.30 4.79 4.12
C ALA A 41 9.54 3.49 3.34
N ARG A 42 8.66 2.49 3.54
CA ARG A 42 8.86 1.14 2.99
C ARG A 42 8.07 0.94 1.70
N VAL A 43 8.65 0.16 0.81
CA VAL A 43 8.01 -0.34 -0.42
C VAL A 43 8.03 -1.87 -0.41
N PHE A 44 6.95 -2.46 -0.89
CA PHE A 44 6.78 -3.90 -1.10
C PHE A 44 6.11 -4.14 -2.45
N ALA A 45 6.35 -5.29 -3.06
CA ALA A 45 5.69 -5.68 -4.29
C ALA A 45 5.25 -7.14 -4.22
N TYR A 46 4.10 -7.41 -4.82
CA TYR A 46 3.49 -8.74 -4.82
C TYR A 46 2.86 -9.04 -6.18
N GLU A 47 2.90 -10.31 -6.56
CA GLU A 47 2.14 -10.87 -7.68
C GLU A 47 0.88 -11.54 -7.14
N LYS A 48 -0.30 -11.15 -7.65
CA LYS A 48 -1.58 -11.79 -7.37
C LYS A 48 -1.72 -13.09 -8.18
N PRO A 49 -2.62 -14.01 -7.78
CA PRO A 49 -2.84 -15.28 -8.49
C PRO A 49 -3.27 -15.11 -9.95
N ASN A 50 -3.87 -13.97 -10.29
CA ASN A 50 -4.25 -13.63 -11.66
C ASN A 50 -3.09 -13.03 -12.50
N GLY A 51 -1.86 -13.08 -11.99
CA GLY A 51 -0.65 -12.54 -12.63
C GLY A 51 -0.49 -11.03 -12.55
N LYS A 52 -1.47 -10.30 -11.99
CA LYS A 52 -1.39 -8.83 -11.82
C LYS A 52 -0.59 -8.49 -10.58
N ARG A 53 0.06 -7.34 -10.60
CA ARG A 53 0.93 -6.90 -9.50
C ARG A 53 0.26 -5.88 -8.59
N VAL A 54 0.74 -5.83 -7.35
CA VAL A 54 0.43 -4.75 -6.40
C VAL A 54 1.74 -4.23 -5.84
N VAL A 55 1.91 -2.91 -5.92
CA VAL A 55 2.97 -2.21 -5.19
C VAL A 55 2.36 -1.57 -3.96
N VAL A 56 2.93 -1.86 -2.80
CA VAL A 56 2.51 -1.29 -1.52
C VAL A 56 3.59 -0.34 -1.04
N VAL A 57 3.22 0.89 -0.72
CA VAL A 57 4.13 1.88 -0.13
C VAL A 57 3.56 2.37 1.19
N SER A 58 4.45 2.64 2.14
CA SER A 58 4.10 3.15 3.46
C SER A 58 4.96 4.35 3.79
N ASN A 59 4.37 5.33 4.48
CA ASN A 59 5.07 6.49 4.99
C ASN A 59 4.75 6.68 6.47
N ARG A 60 5.80 6.75 7.28
CA ARG A 60 5.79 7.12 8.71
C ARG A 60 6.96 8.06 9.04
N THR A 61 7.38 8.87 8.09
CA THR A 61 8.56 9.75 8.20
C THR A 61 8.32 11.02 9.00
N GLY A 62 7.08 11.33 9.37
CA GLY A 62 6.70 12.60 10.00
C GLY A 62 6.41 13.74 9.02
N ALA A 63 6.55 13.49 7.71
CA ALA A 63 6.25 14.45 6.65
C ALA A 63 5.79 13.72 5.37
N ASP A 64 5.44 14.49 4.33
CA ASP A 64 5.16 13.92 3.01
C ASP A 64 6.42 13.26 2.43
N TYR A 65 6.27 12.07 1.86
CA TYR A 65 7.37 11.32 1.24
C TYR A 65 7.00 10.89 -0.18
N THR A 66 7.93 11.10 -1.12
CA THR A 66 7.73 10.74 -2.53
C THR A 66 8.50 9.48 -2.90
N PHE A 67 7.79 8.47 -3.38
CA PHE A 67 8.38 7.30 -4.00
C PHE A 67 8.48 7.48 -5.51
N TYR A 68 9.63 7.11 -6.07
CA TYR A 68 9.83 6.96 -7.51
C TYR A 68 9.93 5.47 -7.82
N LEU A 69 8.90 4.95 -8.47
CA LEU A 69 8.73 3.52 -8.71
C LEU A 69 9.01 3.20 -10.17
N ASN A 70 9.79 2.16 -10.42
CA ASN A 70 9.97 1.56 -11.74
C ASN A 70 9.59 0.08 -11.65
N THR A 71 8.50 -0.29 -12.30
CA THR A 71 7.94 -1.64 -12.32
C THR A 71 8.38 -2.43 -13.55
N GLY A 72 8.99 -1.78 -14.54
CA GLY A 72 9.42 -2.41 -15.79
C GLY A 72 8.29 -2.79 -16.76
N ILE A 73 7.03 -2.43 -16.48
CA ILE A 73 5.87 -2.84 -17.29
C ILE A 73 5.38 -1.67 -18.17
N ASP A 74 5.77 -1.66 -19.45
CA ASP A 74 5.57 -0.50 -20.33
C ASP A 74 4.11 -0.04 -20.50
N ARG A 75 3.14 -0.96 -20.46
CA ARG A 75 1.72 -0.66 -20.72
C ARG A 75 0.82 -0.88 -19.50
N ALA A 76 1.40 -1.03 -18.31
CA ALA A 76 0.61 -1.22 -17.09
C ALA A 76 -0.24 0.02 -16.79
N LYS A 77 -1.45 -0.23 -16.29
CA LYS A 77 -2.34 0.77 -15.72
C LYS A 77 -2.48 0.46 -14.24
N TRP A 78 -2.32 1.47 -13.40
CA TRP A 78 -2.35 1.31 -11.95
C TRP A 78 -3.48 2.13 -11.36
N ILE A 79 -4.15 1.60 -10.33
CA ILE A 79 -5.07 2.37 -9.50
C ILE A 79 -4.62 2.34 -8.06
N GLY A 80 -4.50 3.52 -7.46
CA GLY A 80 -4.02 3.71 -6.09
C GLY A 80 -5.17 3.81 -5.10
N TYR A 81 -4.98 3.22 -3.93
CA TYR A 81 -5.89 3.31 -2.79
C TYR A 81 -5.13 3.55 -1.50
N ARG A 82 -5.55 4.55 -0.72
CA ARG A 82 -4.89 4.99 0.50
C ARG A 82 -5.67 4.57 1.74
N TYR A 83 -4.90 4.24 2.77
CA TYR A 83 -5.34 4.04 4.13
C TYR A 83 -4.52 4.93 5.05
N THR A 84 -5.17 5.51 6.04
CA THR A 84 -4.53 6.23 7.15
C THR A 84 -5.07 5.65 8.45
N PRO A 85 -4.49 5.99 9.61
CA PRO A 85 -5.12 5.71 10.88
C PRO A 85 -6.58 6.18 10.90
N TRP A 86 -6.91 7.31 10.28
CA TRP A 86 -8.23 7.93 10.40
C TRP A 86 -9.22 7.51 9.31
N GLU A 87 -8.74 6.95 8.20
CA GLU A 87 -9.58 6.66 7.04
C GLU A 87 -9.18 5.37 6.33
N ARG A 88 -10.16 4.47 6.18
CA ARG A 88 -10.03 3.18 5.48
C ARG A 88 -10.97 3.04 4.29
N GLY A 89 -11.59 4.13 3.85
CA GLY A 89 -12.64 4.12 2.82
C GLY A 89 -13.85 3.24 3.17
N GLU A 90 -14.79 3.17 2.24
CA GLU A 90 -15.99 2.35 2.37
C GLU A 90 -15.64 0.85 2.38
N ASN A 91 -16.25 0.08 3.29
CA ASN A 91 -16.06 -1.37 3.41
C ASN A 91 -14.58 -1.83 3.54
N THR A 92 -13.71 -0.98 4.11
CA THR A 92 -12.26 -1.23 4.23
C THR A 92 -11.58 -1.39 2.87
N MET A 93 -12.10 -0.74 1.84
CA MET A 93 -11.48 -0.74 0.51
C MET A 93 -10.45 0.39 0.36
N GLY A 94 -10.30 1.32 1.30
CA GLY A 94 -9.38 2.44 1.15
C GLY A 94 -9.92 3.51 0.18
N VAL A 95 -9.35 4.70 0.29
CA VAL A 95 -9.77 5.86 -0.51
C VAL A 95 -9.00 5.87 -1.82
N LYS A 96 -9.71 5.98 -2.94
CA LYS A 96 -9.07 6.04 -4.26
C LYS A 96 -8.25 7.33 -4.37
N VAL A 97 -6.94 7.20 -4.62
CA VAL A 97 -6.02 8.36 -4.73
C VAL A 97 -5.63 8.69 -6.17
N GLY A 98 -5.97 7.84 -7.14
CA GLY A 98 -5.80 8.18 -8.55
C GLY A 98 -5.42 6.99 -9.42
N ASN A 99 -4.95 7.29 -10.63
CA ASN A 99 -4.49 6.32 -11.60
C ASN A 99 -3.08 6.70 -12.09
N LYS A 100 -2.25 5.71 -12.41
CA LYS A 100 -0.93 5.88 -13.04
C LYS A 100 -0.83 4.95 -14.26
N LYS A 101 0.12 5.24 -15.15
CA LYS A 101 0.33 4.47 -16.38
C LYS A 101 1.82 4.37 -16.68
N GLY A 102 2.20 3.29 -17.36
CA GLY A 102 3.55 3.06 -17.84
C GLY A 102 4.42 2.29 -16.85
N LYS A 103 5.67 2.07 -17.26
CA LYS A 103 6.67 1.31 -16.48
C LYS A 103 7.16 2.03 -15.22
N SER A 104 7.01 3.35 -15.15
CA SER A 104 7.51 4.13 -14.03
C SER A 104 6.55 5.23 -13.66
N PHE A 105 6.40 5.48 -12.36
CA PHE A 105 5.54 6.53 -11.84
C PHE A 105 6.00 6.98 -10.46
N SER A 106 5.62 8.19 -10.08
CA SER A 106 5.84 8.71 -8.73
C SER A 106 4.54 8.91 -7.97
N VAL A 107 4.64 8.74 -6.65
CA VAL A 107 3.52 8.87 -5.70
C VAL A 107 4.02 9.58 -4.45
N THR A 108 3.24 10.55 -3.97
CA THR A 108 3.56 11.30 -2.75
C THR A 108 2.53 10.94 -1.70
N LEU A 109 3.03 10.40 -0.59
CA LEU A 109 2.22 9.93 0.52
C LEU A 109 2.34 10.91 1.69
N PRO A 110 1.24 11.31 2.34
CA PRO A 110 1.31 12.01 3.60
C PRO A 110 1.85 11.09 4.69
N ASP A 111 2.27 11.67 5.81
CA ASP A 111 2.67 10.90 6.98
C ASP A 111 1.54 9.98 7.47
N LEU A 112 1.91 8.87 8.11
CA LEU A 112 1.01 7.83 8.61
C LEU A 112 0.04 7.32 7.53
N SER A 113 0.57 6.94 6.36
CA SER A 113 -0.26 6.40 5.29
C SER A 113 0.31 5.15 4.66
N TRP A 114 -0.60 4.32 4.15
CA TRP A 114 -0.33 3.20 3.28
C TRP A 114 -1.05 3.43 1.96
N GLU A 115 -0.39 3.11 0.85
CA GLU A 115 -1.03 3.05 -0.45
C GLU A 115 -0.80 1.72 -1.16
N PHE A 116 -1.85 1.24 -1.80
CA PHE A 116 -1.86 0.05 -2.63
C PHE A 116 -2.09 0.48 -4.07
N TRP A 117 -1.06 0.30 -4.90
CA TRP A 117 -1.09 0.55 -6.34
C TRP A 117 -1.26 -0.77 -7.06
N GLU A 118 -2.48 -1.01 -7.53
CA GLU A 118 -2.87 -2.26 -8.17
C GLU A 118 -2.87 -2.16 -9.69
N GLU A 119 -2.24 -3.12 -10.35
CA GLU A 119 -2.28 -3.28 -11.80
C GLU A 119 -3.70 -3.67 -12.27
N ARG A 120 -4.12 -3.11 -13.40
CA ARG A 120 -5.45 -3.30 -14.01
C ARG A 120 -5.40 -4.06 -15.31
#